data_AF-A0A947B458-F1
#
_entry.id   AF-A0A947B458-F1
#
_cell.length_a   1.000
_cell.length_b   1.000
_cell.length_c   1.000
_cell.angle_alpha   90.00
_cell.angle_beta   90.00
_cell.angle_gamma   90.00
#
_symmetry.space_group_name_H-M   'P 1'
#
loop_
_entity.id
_entity.type
_entity.pdbx_description
1 polymer ?
#
loop_
_entity_poly.entity_id
_entity_poly.type
_entity_poly.pdbx_seq_one_letter_code
_entity_poly.pdbx_strand_id
1 'polypeptide(L)' 'AYDACDVCWPEGKGYYQEGDFMVCRNCGRRFASVKVNEIKGGCNPAPLERTVVGDKLILKVADILQGVQYFDFAKRS' A
#
# COMPACT_ATOMS: atom_id res chain seq x y z
N ALA A 1 0.64 -2.16 4.71
CA ALA A 1 0.95 -1.79 3.32
C ALA A 1 0.75 -0.29 3.15
N TYR A 2 1.42 0.30 2.16
CA TYR A 2 1.22 1.67 1.71
C TYR A 2 0.00 1.77 0.81
N ASP A 3 -0.61 2.95 0.74
CA ASP A 3 -1.66 3.29 -0.23
C ASP A 3 -1.06 3.60 -1.62
N ALA A 4 -0.16 2.73 -2.08
CA ALA A 4 0.62 2.87 -3.32
C ALA A 4 1.10 1.48 -3.79
N CYS A 5 1.58 1.36 -5.02
CA CYS A 5 2.24 0.14 -5.52
C CYS A 5 3.30 0.49 -6.54
N ASP A 6 4.15 -0.46 -6.90
CA ASP A 6 5.30 -0.25 -7.79
C ASP A 6 4.92 0.29 -9.19
N VAL A 7 3.66 0.08 -9.60
CA VAL A 7 3.19 0.40 -10.95
C VAL A 7 2.36 1.69 -10.99
N CYS A 8 1.34 1.80 -10.14
CA CYS A 8 0.34 2.88 -10.26
C CYS A 8 0.59 4.07 -9.33
N TRP A 9 1.64 4.03 -8.50
CA TRP A 9 1.92 5.12 -7.56
C TRP A 9 2.13 6.51 -8.20
N PRO A 10 2.68 6.67 -9.44
CA PRO A 10 2.87 8.01 -10.02
C PRO A 10 1.55 8.76 -10.21
N GLU A 11 0.46 8.04 -10.49
CA GLU A 11 -0.88 8.59 -10.67
C GLU A 11 -1.50 9.13 -9.38
N GLY A 12 -1.00 8.69 -8.23
CA GLY A 12 -1.40 9.26 -6.96
C GLY A 12 -2.79 8.95 -6.47
N LYS A 13 -3.48 8.00 -7.11
CA LYS A 13 -4.89 7.72 -6.83
C LYS A 13 -5.08 6.71 -5.68
N GLY A 14 -4.05 5.93 -5.33
CA GLY A 14 -4.14 4.95 -4.24
C GLY A 14 -5.24 3.90 -4.43
N TYR A 15 -5.84 3.47 -3.31
CA TYR A 15 -6.83 2.41 -3.24
C TYR A 15 -8.10 2.84 -2.49
N TYR A 16 -9.13 2.02 -2.60
CA TYR A 16 -10.30 2.04 -1.72
C TYR A 16 -10.67 0.62 -1.33
N GLN A 17 -11.39 0.46 -0.23
CA GLN A 17 -11.92 -0.83 0.18
C GLN A 17 -13.38 -0.97 -0.26
N GLU A 18 -13.70 -2.13 -0.84
CA GLU A 18 -15.06 -2.53 -1.21
C GLU A 18 -15.29 -3.96 -0.71
N GLY A 19 -15.99 -4.09 0.42
CA GLY A 19 -16.14 -5.36 1.12
C GLY A 19 -14.79 -5.99 1.47
N ASP A 20 -14.58 -7.22 0.99
CA ASP A 20 -13.37 -8.01 1.22
C ASP A 20 -12.22 -7.70 0.24
N PHE A 21 -12.37 -6.65 -0.57
CA PHE A 21 -11.38 -6.29 -1.57
C PHE A 21 -10.81 -4.88 -1.36
N MET A 22 -9.50 -4.75 -1.53
CA MET A 22 -8.85 -3.49 -1.86
C MET A 22 -8.85 -3.31 -3.37
N VAL A 23 -9.27 -2.14 -3.84
CA VAL A 23 -9.42 -1.83 -5.27
C VAL A 23 -8.57 -0.63 -5.64
N CYS A 24 -7.74 -0.76 -6.68
CA CYS A 24 -6.89 0.34 -7.14
C CYS A 24 -7.76 1.39 -7.86
N ARG A 25 -7.68 2.66 -7.45
CA ARG A 25 -8.41 3.76 -8.10
C ARG A 25 -7.90 4.08 -9.51
N ASN A 26 -6.68 3.66 -9.85
CA ASN A 26 -6.11 3.90 -11.16
C ASN A 26 -6.47 2.81 -12.19
N CYS A 27 -6.22 1.54 -11.85
CA CYS A 27 -6.36 0.42 -12.80
C CYS A 27 -7.55 -0.51 -12.52
N GLY A 28 -8.32 -0.28 -11.46
CA GLY A 28 -9.52 -1.07 -11.13
C GLY A 28 -9.25 -2.50 -10.64
N ARG A 29 -7.98 -2.95 -10.57
CA ARG A 29 -7.64 -4.28 -10.07
C ARG A 29 -8.07 -4.43 -8.61
N ARG A 30 -8.56 -5.62 -8.28
CA ARG A 30 -9.08 -6.01 -6.97
C ARG A 30 -8.13 -7.00 -6.31
N PHE A 31 -7.89 -6.81 -5.02
CA PHE A 31 -6.99 -7.62 -4.20
C PHE A 31 -7.74 -8.03 -2.94
N ALA A 32 -7.73 -9.31 -2.58
CA ALA A 32 -8.34 -9.75 -1.33
C ALA A 32 -7.67 -9.01 -0.15
N SER A 33 -8.45 -8.33 0.68
CA SER A 33 -7.95 -7.48 1.78
C SER A 33 -7.07 -8.28 2.75
N VAL A 34 -7.40 -9.55 2.98
CA VAL A 34 -6.63 -10.48 3.83
C VAL A 34 -5.27 -10.87 3.26
N LYS A 35 -5.00 -10.57 1.98
CA LYS A 35 -3.71 -10.81 1.32
C LYS A 35 -2.87 -9.53 1.18
N VAL A 36 -3.40 -8.38 1.59
CA VAL A 36 -2.64 -7.13 1.63
C VAL A 36 -1.47 -7.29 2.60
N ASN A 37 -0.29 -6.83 2.17
CA ASN A 37 1.01 -7.01 2.85
C ASN A 37 1.62 -8.43 2.74
N GLU A 38 0.84 -9.43 2.34
CA GLU A 38 1.29 -10.83 2.17
C GLU A 38 1.76 -11.09 0.74
N ILE A 39 0.96 -10.70 -0.25
CA ILE A 39 1.34 -10.73 -1.67
C ILE A 39 1.97 -9.40 -2.05
N LYS A 40 3.17 -9.46 -2.64
CA LYS A 40 4.05 -8.30 -2.85
C LYS A 40 4.36 -8.14 -4.34
N GLY A 41 4.69 -6.91 -4.74
CA GLY A 41 5.16 -6.59 -6.08
C GLY A 41 4.05 -6.26 -7.08
N GLY A 42 4.41 -5.46 -8.09
CA GLY A 42 3.53 -5.10 -9.19
C GLY A 42 2.40 -4.17 -8.75
N CYS A 43 1.15 -4.47 -9.12
CA CYS A 43 0.00 -3.66 -8.72
C CYS A 43 -0.53 -3.96 -7.30
N ASN A 44 0.02 -4.92 -6.57
CA ASN A 44 -0.40 -5.14 -5.18
C ASN A 44 0.02 -3.94 -4.32
N PRO A 45 -0.77 -3.54 -3.30
CA PRO A 45 -0.33 -2.53 -2.35
C PRO A 45 1.07 -2.82 -1.81
N ALA A 46 1.98 -1.85 -1.92
CA ALA A 46 3.37 -2.01 -1.54
C ALA A 46 3.47 -2.35 -0.04
N PRO A 47 4.27 -3.35 0.34
CA PRO A 47 4.31 -3.83 1.72
C PRO A 47 4.88 -2.76 2.65
N LEU A 48 4.33 -2.69 3.86
CA LEU A 48 4.89 -1.95 4.99
C LEU A 48 5.21 -2.98 6.08
N GLU A 49 6.46 -3.01 6.51
CA GLU A 49 6.90 -3.92 7.57
C GLU A 49 6.10 -3.66 8.85
N ARG A 50 5.67 -4.74 9.50
CA ARG A 50 4.77 -4.67 10.66
C ARG A 50 5.00 -5.86 11.58
N THR A 51 4.84 -5.65 12.88
CA THR A 51 4.85 -6.75 13.85
C THR A 51 3.55 -6.74 14.64
N VAL A 52 2.98 -7.92 14.87
CA VAL A 52 1.81 -8.07 15.76
C VAL A 52 2.32 -8.55 17.12
N VAL A 53 2.01 -7.82 18.18
CA VAL A 53 2.36 -8.17 19.56
C VAL A 53 1.07 -8.17 20.37
N GLY A 54 0.54 -9.37 20.63
CA GLY A 54 -0.78 -9.53 21.24
C GLY A 54 -1.87 -8.95 20.34
N ASP A 55 -2.61 -7.97 20.85
CA ASP A 55 -3.65 -7.22 20.14
C ASP A 55 -3.14 -5.97 19.42
N LYS A 56 -1.84 -5.67 19.52
CA LYS A 56 -1.24 -4.45 18.96
C LYS A 56 -0.57 -4.70 17.62
N LEU A 57 -0.84 -3.81 16.68
CA LEU A 57 -0.06 -3.69 15.45
C LEU A 57 1.03 -2.63 15.63
N ILE A 58 2.29 -3.04 15.55
CA ILE A 58 3.45 -2.18 15.71
C ILE A 58 4.02 -1.82 14.33
N LEU A 59 4.11 -0.52 14.07
CA LEU A 59 4.75 0.06 12.90
C LEU A 59 5.90 0.95 13.39
N LYS A 60 7.13 0.69 12.95
CA LYS A 60 8.26 1.57 13.29
C LYS A 60 8.27 2.74 12.34
N VAL A 61 8.63 3.92 12.85
CA VAL A 61 8.80 5.11 12.01
C VAL A 61 9.81 4.87 10.89
N ALA A 62 10.92 4.18 11.18
CA ALA A 62 11.93 3.84 10.18
C ALA A 62 11.38 2.98 9.03
N ASP A 63 10.42 2.10 9.31
CA ASP A 63 9.79 1.24 8.30
C ASP A 63 8.83 2.05 7.44
N ILE A 64 8.05 2.97 8.04
CA ILE A 64 7.16 3.90 7.33
C ILE A 64 7.95 4.79 6.36
N LEU A 65 9.13 5.26 6.78
CA LEU A 65 9.97 6.14 5.98
C LEU A 65 10.56 5.47 4.73
N GLN A 66 10.56 4.13 4.65
CA GLN A 66 10.98 3.42 3.42
C GLN A 66 10.06 3.72 2.23
N GLY A 67 8.80 4.09 2.48
CA GLY A 67 7.81 4.37 1.46
C GLY A 67 7.79 5.81 0.93
N VAL A 68 8.68 6.70 1.41
CA VAL A 68 8.64 8.14 1.07
C VAL A 68 8.58 8.40 -0.44
N GLN A 69 9.26 7.60 -1.25
CA GLN A 69 9.26 7.73 -2.71
C GLN A 69 7.85 7.67 -3.33
N TYR A 70 6.92 6.90 -2.75
CA TYR A 70 5.55 6.79 -3.27
C TYR A 70 4.71 8.06 -3.02
N PHE A 71 5.13 8.89 -2.06
CA PHE A 71 4.42 10.07 -1.58
C PHE A 71 5.19 11.37 -1.82
N ASP A 72 6.18 11.36 -2.71
CA ASP A 72 6.85 12.57 -3.19
C ASP A 72 5.98 13.25 -4.25
N PHE A 73 4.98 14.00 -3.79
CA PHE A 73 4.01 14.69 -4.66
C PHE A 73 4.64 15.84 -5.46
N ALA A 74 5.78 16.38 -5.02
CA ALA A 74 6.47 17.48 -5.70
C ALA A 74 7.09 17.05 -7.04
N LYS A 75 7.31 15.74 -7.23
CA LYS A 75 7.82 15.17 -8.48
C LYS A 75 6.72 14.75 -9.45
N ARG A 76 5.44 14.99 -9.13
CA ARG A 76 4.33 14.69 -10.03
C ARG A 76 4.16 15.86 -11.00
N SER A 77 4.58 15.65 -12.25
CA SER A 77 4.43 16.57 -13.38
C SER A 77 2.98 16.81 -13.74
#